data_AF-A0A483LD39-F1
#
_entry.id   AF-A0A483LD39-F1
#
_cell.length_a   1.000
_cell.length_b   1.000
_cell.length_c   1.000
_cell.angle_alpha   90.00
_cell.angle_beta   90.00
_cell.angle_gamma   90.00
#
_symmetry.space_group_name_H-M   'P 1'
#
loop_
_entity.id
_entity.type
_entity.pdbx_description
1 polymer ?
#
loop_
_entity_poly.entity_id
_entity_poly.type
_entity_poly.pdbx_seq_one_letter_code
_entity_poly.pdbx_strand_id
1 'polypeptide(L)'
;MAINQEQQKLGLAQLRNIRRKYFSNSSEAADWWDKLTPEWRGVVLHAAGVSSGSGAFTASLSKCCWRELFERLDYRAMIQLRQGISRARLTFEGFGSLRDSDFSASTAHDRPIKKAHPINSRNGVQMIIAPHIVSKMQQGNH
;
A
#
# COMPACT_ATOMS: atom_id res chain seq x y z
N MET A 1 -15.19 -35.55 0.44
CA MET A 1 -15.94 -35.07 -0.76
C MET A 1 -15.37 -33.72 -1.16
N ALA A 2 -14.73 -33.63 -2.32
CA ALA A 2 -14.20 -32.36 -2.81
C ALA A 2 -15.38 -31.48 -3.23
N ILE A 3 -15.62 -30.40 -2.51
CA ILE A 3 -16.63 -29.42 -2.90
C ILE A 3 -16.20 -28.89 -4.27
N ASN A 4 -17.08 -29.04 -5.27
CA ASN A 4 -16.82 -28.58 -6.63
C ASN A 4 -16.52 -27.07 -6.58
N GLN A 5 -15.31 -26.68 -6.98
CA GLN A 5 -14.84 -25.30 -6.88
C GLN A 5 -15.77 -24.30 -7.60
N GLU A 6 -16.48 -24.75 -8.63
CA GLU A 6 -17.49 -23.95 -9.32
C GLU A 6 -18.73 -23.67 -8.45
N GLN A 7 -19.19 -24.66 -7.69
CA GLN A 7 -20.32 -24.48 -6.77
C GLN A 7 -19.95 -23.53 -5.62
N GLN A 8 -18.70 -23.56 -5.15
CA GLN A 8 -18.20 -22.57 -4.19
C GLN A 8 -18.19 -21.16 -4.76
N LYS A 9 -17.69 -20.98 -5.98
CA LYS A 9 -17.68 -19.66 -6.65
C LYS A 9 -19.10 -19.11 -6.85
N LEU A 10 -20.04 -19.96 -7.27
CA LEU A 10 -21.45 -19.60 -7.44
C LEU A 10 -22.10 -19.23 -6.10
N GLY A 11 -21.84 -19.98 -5.04
CA GLY A 11 -22.31 -19.67 -3.69
C GLY A 11 -21.79 -18.32 -3.18
N LEU A 12 -20.49 -18.04 -3.38
CA LEU A 12 -19.89 -16.76 -3.02
C LEU A 12 -20.49 -15.59 -3.82
N ALA A 13 -20.76 -15.79 -5.11
CA ALA A 13 -21.40 -14.78 -5.95
C ALA A 13 -22.85 -14.48 -5.50
N GLN A 14 -23.63 -15.51 -5.16
CA GLN A 14 -24.98 -15.34 -4.62
C GLN A 14 -24.96 -14.62 -3.27
N LEU A 15 -24.07 -14.98 -2.35
CA LEU A 15 -23.92 -14.30 -1.07
C LEU A 15 -23.54 -12.82 -1.25
N ARG A 16 -22.68 -12.51 -2.23
CA ARG A 16 -22.32 -11.13 -2.59
C ARG A 16 -23.53 -10.33 -3.11
N ASN A 17 -24.38 -10.95 -3.91
CA ASN A 17 -25.61 -10.33 -4.43
C ASN A 17 -26.66 -10.11 -3.32
N ILE A 18 -26.85 -11.08 -2.43
CA ILE A 18 -27.72 -10.96 -1.24
C ILE A 18 -27.18 -9.84 -0.35
N ARG A 19 -25.87 -9.80 -0.08
CA ARG A 19 -25.26 -8.75 0.72
C ARG A 19 -25.48 -7.37 0.10
N ARG A 20 -25.30 -7.20 -1.21
CA ARG A 20 -25.61 -5.91 -1.88
C ARG A 20 -27.08 -5.51 -1.78
N LYS A 21 -28.00 -6.47 -1.86
CA LYS A 21 -29.45 -6.21 -1.86
C LYS A 21 -29.99 -5.85 -0.48
N TYR A 22 -29.47 -6.46 0.58
CA TYR A 22 -29.99 -6.30 1.95
C TYR A 22 -29.07 -5.50 2.88
N PHE A 23 -27.78 -5.38 2.55
CA PHE A 23 -26.78 -4.65 3.33
C PHE A 23 -26.08 -3.61 2.43
N SER A 24 -26.86 -2.69 1.85
CA SER A 24 -26.34 -1.59 1.01
C SER A 24 -25.33 -0.69 1.75
N ASN A 25 -25.38 -0.68 3.09
CA ASN A 25 -24.43 0.04 3.95
C ASN A 25 -23.17 -0.77 4.29
N SER A 26 -23.08 -2.04 3.87
CA SER A 26 -21.88 -2.86 4.11
C SER A 26 -20.83 -2.59 3.04
N SER A 27 -19.61 -2.29 3.48
CA SER A 27 -18.47 -2.05 2.60
C SER A 27 -17.36 -3.01 3.02
N GLU A 28 -17.06 -4.00 2.17
CA GLU A 28 -15.96 -4.94 2.44
C GLU A 28 -14.61 -4.21 2.56
N ALA A 29 -14.44 -3.09 1.87
CA ALA A 29 -13.26 -2.23 2.02
C ALA A 29 -13.22 -1.55 3.40
N ALA A 30 -14.38 -1.15 3.93
CA ALA A 30 -14.48 -0.60 5.28
C ALA A 30 -14.18 -1.67 6.33
N ASP A 31 -14.84 -2.83 6.22
CA ASP A 31 -14.63 -3.95 7.13
C ASP A 31 -13.18 -4.42 7.14
N TRP A 32 -12.52 -4.43 5.97
CA TRP A 32 -11.11 -4.78 5.87
C TRP A 32 -10.22 -3.71 6.50
N TRP A 33 -10.45 -2.43 6.20
CA TRP A 33 -9.68 -1.32 6.76
C TRP A 33 -9.78 -1.26 8.29
N ASP A 34 -11.00 -1.37 8.80
CA ASP A 34 -11.28 -1.23 10.23
C ASP A 34 -10.71 -2.42 11.04
N LYS A 35 -10.49 -3.58 10.42
CA LYS A 35 -9.81 -4.73 11.04
C LYS A 35 -8.29 -4.59 11.15
N LEU A 36 -7.67 -3.74 10.32
CA LEU A 36 -6.23 -3.55 10.36
C LEU A 36 -5.80 -2.80 11.62
N THR A 37 -4.63 -3.16 12.16
CA THR A 37 -3.96 -2.34 13.17
C THR A 37 -3.43 -1.05 12.53
N PRO A 38 -3.19 0.02 13.32
CA PRO A 38 -2.68 1.28 12.80
C PRO A 38 -1.38 1.14 12.00
N GLU A 39 -0.49 0.22 12.39
CA GLU A 39 0.79 -0.01 11.70
C GLU A 39 0.54 -0.48 10.26
N TRP A 40 -0.35 -1.46 10.09
CA TRP A 40 -0.72 -1.97 8.76
C TRP A 40 -1.48 -0.94 7.93
N ARG A 41 -2.36 -0.14 8.55
CA ARG A 41 -3.00 1.00 7.87
C ARG A 41 -1.96 2.00 7.36
N GLY A 42 -0.91 2.26 8.13
CA GLY A 42 0.23 3.08 7.73
C GLY A 42 0.93 2.57 6.47
N VAL A 43 1.15 1.26 6.37
CA VAL A 43 1.73 0.63 5.17
C VAL A 43 0.84 0.84 3.95
N VAL A 44 -0.48 0.66 4.09
CA VAL A 44 -1.44 0.88 2.99
C VAL A 44 -1.44 2.35 2.54
N LEU A 45 -1.44 3.29 3.48
CA LEU A 45 -1.40 4.72 3.20
C LEU A 45 -0.12 5.13 2.48
N HIS A 46 1.03 4.59 2.91
CA HIS A 46 2.30 4.81 2.25
C HIS A 46 2.28 4.25 0.81
N ALA A 47 1.77 3.03 0.62
CA ALA A 47 1.65 2.45 -0.72
C ALA A 47 0.72 3.26 -1.64
N ALA A 48 -0.38 3.78 -1.10
CA ALA A 48 -1.28 4.68 -1.82
C ALA A 48 -0.57 5.99 -2.21
N GLY A 49 0.17 6.60 -1.29
CA GLY A 49 0.92 7.84 -1.52
C GLY A 49 2.06 7.71 -2.53
N VAL A 50 2.86 6.64 -2.44
CA VAL A 50 3.93 6.35 -3.42
C VAL A 50 3.34 6.17 -4.82
N SER A 51 2.19 5.51 -4.92
CA SER A 51 1.54 5.24 -6.20
C SER A 51 0.93 6.49 -6.83
N SER A 52 0.55 7.48 -6.04
CA SER A 52 -0.14 8.68 -6.51
C SER A 52 0.73 9.93 -6.58
N GLY A 53 1.90 9.93 -5.94
CA GLY A 53 2.71 11.13 -5.75
C GLY A 53 2.03 12.19 -4.88
N SER A 54 0.94 11.83 -4.18
CA SER A 54 0.13 12.75 -3.39
C SER A 54 0.61 12.78 -1.93
N GLY A 55 0.86 13.98 -1.41
CA GLY A 55 1.14 14.21 0.02
C GLY A 55 -0.11 14.14 0.92
N ALA A 56 -1.27 13.75 0.38
CA ALA A 56 -2.54 13.71 1.13
C ALA A 56 -2.58 12.61 2.21
N PHE A 57 -1.71 11.60 2.12
CA PHE A 57 -1.72 10.46 3.04
C PHE A 57 -0.72 10.66 4.19
N THR A 58 -1.15 11.38 5.22
CA THR A 58 -0.35 11.60 6.43
C THR A 58 -0.42 10.41 7.38
N ALA A 59 0.61 10.25 8.22
CA ALA A 59 0.69 9.16 9.19
C ALA A 59 -0.48 9.16 10.19
N SER A 60 -1.07 10.32 10.49
CA SER A 60 -2.22 10.43 11.40
C SER A 60 -3.46 9.69 10.91
N LEU A 61 -3.63 9.52 9.60
CA LEU A 61 -4.76 8.80 9.02
C LEU A 61 -4.77 7.30 9.35
N SER A 62 -3.62 6.75 9.77
CA SER A 62 -3.54 5.35 10.24
C SER A 62 -4.42 5.07 11.45
N LYS A 63 -4.69 6.09 12.26
CA LYS A 63 -5.54 5.99 13.47
C LYS A 63 -7.03 6.14 13.15
N CYS A 64 -7.37 6.57 11.95
CA CYS A 64 -8.75 6.84 11.54
C CYS A 64 -9.49 5.55 11.14
N CYS A 65 -10.77 5.47 11.47
CA CYS A 65 -11.67 4.47 10.91
C CYS A 65 -12.08 4.82 9.47
N TRP A 66 -12.72 3.89 8.76
CA TRP A 66 -13.09 4.08 7.36
C TRP A 66 -13.97 5.32 7.12
N ARG A 67 -14.92 5.58 8.02
CA ARG A 67 -15.80 6.76 7.95
C ARG A 67 -15.01 8.07 8.06
N GLU A 68 -14.12 8.12 9.03
CA GLU A 68 -13.27 9.29 9.30
C GLU A 68 -12.35 9.63 8.12
N LEU A 69 -11.94 8.63 7.33
CA LEU A 69 -11.19 8.87 6.11
C LEU A 69 -12.01 9.61 5.06
N PHE A 70 -13.29 9.27 4.89
CA PHE A 70 -14.18 9.96 3.95
C PHE A 70 -14.47 11.41 4.34
N GLU A 71 -14.33 11.76 5.62
CA GLU A 71 -14.49 13.14 6.09
C GLU A 71 -13.20 13.96 5.91
N ARG A 72 -12.03 13.32 5.90
CA ARG A 72 -10.71 13.98 5.84
C ARG A 72 -10.06 13.98 4.47
N LEU A 73 -10.40 13.00 3.63
CA LEU A 73 -9.84 12.83 2.29
C LEU A 73 -10.82 13.29 1.22
N ASP A 74 -10.30 13.94 0.18
CA ASP A 74 -11.09 14.28 -0.99
C ASP A 74 -11.37 13.04 -1.85
N TYR A 75 -12.29 13.19 -2.81
CA TYR A 75 -12.69 12.09 -3.69
C TYR A 75 -11.52 11.46 -4.44
N ARG A 76 -10.54 12.27 -4.87
CA ARG A 76 -9.35 11.80 -5.59
C ARG A 76 -8.42 10.99 -4.68
N ALA A 77 -8.16 11.46 -3.47
CA ALA A 77 -7.39 10.70 -2.48
C ALA A 77 -8.12 9.41 -2.11
N MET A 78 -9.45 9.40 -2.00
CA MET A 78 -10.19 8.17 -1.77
C MET A 78 -10.08 7.16 -2.92
N ILE A 79 -10.02 7.60 -4.19
CA ILE A 79 -9.74 6.70 -5.32
C ILE A 79 -8.34 6.11 -5.21
N GLN A 80 -7.34 6.93 -4.90
CA GLN A 80 -5.95 6.48 -4.75
C GLN A 80 -5.80 5.51 -3.58
N LEU A 81 -6.50 5.76 -2.47
CA LEU A 81 -6.54 4.85 -1.32
C LEU A 81 -7.15 3.49 -1.71
N ARG A 82 -8.25 3.48 -2.49
CA ARG A 82 -8.83 2.22 -3.00
C ARG A 82 -7.82 1.43 -3.84
N GLN A 83 -7.07 2.11 -4.71
CA GLN A 83 -6.01 1.45 -5.49
C GLN A 83 -4.89 0.91 -4.59
N GLY A 84 -4.49 1.68 -3.57
CA GLY A 84 -3.54 1.25 -2.55
C GLY A 84 -4.01 0.01 -1.79
N ILE A 85 -5.29 -0.04 -1.40
CA ILE A 85 -5.91 -1.19 -0.72
C ILE A 85 -5.90 -2.42 -1.62
N SER A 86 -6.30 -2.29 -2.89
CA SER A 86 -6.29 -3.42 -3.83
C SER A 86 -4.88 -3.99 -4.01
N ARG A 87 -3.86 -3.14 -4.10
CA ARG A 87 -2.46 -3.58 -4.20
C ARG A 87 -1.98 -4.21 -2.89
N ALA A 88 -2.24 -3.55 -1.76
CA ALA A 88 -1.86 -4.05 -0.44
C ALA A 88 -2.48 -5.41 -0.14
N ARG A 89 -3.74 -5.66 -0.52
CA ARG A 89 -4.36 -6.98 -0.38
C ARG A 89 -3.58 -8.06 -1.14
N LEU A 90 -3.20 -7.81 -2.40
CA LEU A 90 -2.39 -8.76 -3.18
C LEU A 90 -1.01 -8.98 -2.55
N THR A 91 -0.36 -7.92 -2.08
CA THR A 91 0.96 -8.00 -1.45
C THR A 91 0.91 -8.71 -0.09
N PHE A 92 -0.09 -8.41 0.75
CA PHE A 92 -0.26 -9.04 2.06
C PHE A 92 -0.69 -10.49 1.96
N GLU A 93 -1.55 -10.85 1.00
CA GLU A 93 -1.83 -12.26 0.68
C GLU A 93 -0.56 -12.98 0.24
N GLY A 94 0.30 -12.32 -0.56
CA GLY A 94 1.62 -12.84 -0.92
C GLY A 94 2.55 -13.00 0.27
N PHE A 95 2.60 -12.03 1.19
CA PHE A 95 3.38 -12.11 2.43
C PHE A 95 2.86 -13.16 3.40
N GLY A 96 1.57 -13.52 3.35
CA GLY A 96 1.02 -14.63 4.13
C GLY A 96 1.67 -15.99 3.82
N SER A 97 2.37 -16.12 2.68
CA SER A 97 3.17 -17.31 2.37
C SER A 97 4.57 -17.30 2.98
N LEU A 98 5.05 -16.14 3.45
CA LEU A 98 6.33 -16.00 4.10
C LEU A 98 6.26 -16.62 5.50
N ARG A 99 7.25 -17.45 5.79
CA ARG A 99 7.46 -18.11 7.08
C ARG A 99 8.52 -17.35 7.85
N ASP A 100 8.55 -17.49 9.18
CA ASP A 100 9.63 -16.92 10.00
C ASP A 100 11.03 -17.36 9.53
N SER A 101 11.13 -18.59 9.00
CA SER A 101 12.36 -19.10 8.40
C SER A 101 12.85 -18.29 7.19
N ASP A 102 11.95 -17.65 6.43
CA ASP A 102 12.31 -16.82 5.29
C ASP A 102 13.11 -15.58 5.70
N PHE A 103 12.96 -15.14 6.96
CA PHE A 103 13.67 -14.00 7.56
C PHE A 103 14.94 -14.40 8.34
N SER A 104 15.33 -15.68 8.32
CA SER A 104 16.53 -16.15 9.01
C SER A 104 17.81 -15.78 8.25
N ALA A 105 18.92 -15.57 8.98
CA ALA A 105 20.21 -15.23 8.36
C ALA A 105 20.71 -16.32 7.38
N SER A 106 20.27 -17.56 7.54
CA SER A 106 20.61 -18.66 6.64
C SER A 106 20.02 -18.48 5.24
N THR A 107 18.84 -17.85 5.10
CA THR A 107 18.25 -17.56 3.76
C THR A 107 19.00 -16.46 3.01
N ALA A 108 19.85 -15.71 3.71
CA ALA A 108 20.74 -14.70 3.13
C ALA A 108 22.14 -15.25 2.80
N HIS A 109 22.60 -16.30 3.50
CA HIS A 109 23.97 -16.82 3.39
C HIS A 109 24.31 -17.32 1.98
N ASP A 110 23.38 -18.01 1.32
CA ASP A 110 23.60 -18.58 -0.02
C ASP A 110 23.21 -17.61 -1.15
N ARG A 111 22.76 -16.40 -0.81
CA ARG A 111 22.41 -15.37 -1.81
C ARG A 111 23.66 -14.55 -2.16
N PRO A 112 23.96 -14.37 -3.45
CA PRO A 112 25.11 -13.56 -3.84
C PRO A 112 24.91 -12.11 -3.38
N ILE A 113 25.86 -11.60 -2.60
CA ILE A 113 25.91 -10.18 -2.24
C ILE A 113 26.16 -9.39 -3.52
N LYS A 114 25.15 -8.63 -3.97
CA LYS A 114 25.36 -7.60 -4.99
C LYS A 114 26.16 -6.47 -4.35
N LYS A 115 27.48 -6.48 -4.53
CA LYS A 115 28.34 -5.36 -4.15
C LYS A 115 27.92 -4.15 -4.98
N ALA A 116 27.22 -3.21 -4.35
CA ALA A 116 27.00 -1.90 -4.95
C ALA A 116 28.37 -1.21 -5.02
N HIS A 117 28.89 -1.05 -6.23
CA HIS A 117 30.12 -0.29 -6.42
C HIS A 117 29.76 1.20 -6.33
N PRO A 118 30.26 1.94 -5.31
CA PRO A 118 30.16 3.39 -5.35
C PRO A 118 30.84 3.87 -6.64
N ILE A 119 30.19 4.78 -7.35
CA ILE A 119 30.72 5.33 -8.60
C ILE A 119 31.92 6.23 -8.24
N ASN A 120 33.12 5.65 -8.28
CA ASN A 120 34.40 6.32 -8.00
C ASN A 120 34.95 7.04 -9.25
N SER A 121 34.09 7.74 -9.98
CA SER A 121 34.56 8.66 -11.01
C SER A 121 34.96 9.97 -10.35
N ARG A 122 36.11 10.55 -10.74
CA ARG A 122 36.47 11.94 -10.37
C ARG A 122 35.42 12.95 -10.85
N ASN A 123 34.56 12.55 -11.78
CA ASN A 123 33.29 13.16 -12.12
C ASN A 123 32.18 12.27 -11.56
N GLY A 124 31.84 12.44 -10.28
CA GLY A 124 30.84 11.62 -9.57
C GLY A 124 29.45 11.66 -10.23
N VAL A 125 28.50 10.91 -9.68
CA VAL A 125 27.08 11.01 -10.06
C VAL A 125 26.64 12.47 -9.95
N GLN A 126 26.51 13.16 -11.07
CA GLN A 126 25.83 14.45 -11.08
C GLN A 126 24.35 14.14 -10.87
N MET A 127 23.87 14.47 -9.68
CA MET A 127 22.45 14.65 -9.46
C MET A 127 22.01 15.78 -10.42
N ILE A 128 21.31 15.42 -11.50
CA ILE A 128 20.71 16.40 -12.41
C ILE A 128 19.50 16.98 -11.67
N ILE A 129 19.73 18.04 -10.90
CA ILE A 129 18.65 18.82 -10.29
C ILE A 129 18.04 19.68 -11.39
N ALA A 130 16.72 19.63 -11.57
CA ALA A 130 16.05 20.53 -12.49
C ALA A 130 16.24 22.01 -12.05
N PRO A 131 16.53 22.96 -12.96
CA PRO A 131 16.90 24.33 -12.61
C PRO A 131 15.91 25.05 -11.67
N HIS A 132 14.62 24.70 -11.76
CA HIS A 132 13.57 25.28 -10.92
C HIS A 132 13.67 24.87 -9.44
N ILE A 133 14.26 23.72 -9.12
CA ILE A 133 14.50 23.27 -7.74
C ILE A 133 15.65 24.08 -7.12
N VAL A 134 16.72 24.35 -7.88
CA VAL A 134 17.85 25.19 -7.44
C VAL A 134 17.39 26.62 -7.14
N SER A 135 16.57 27.19 -8.02
CA SER A 135 15.99 28.53 -7.83
C SER A 135 15.16 28.62 -6.54
N LYS A 136 14.33 27.60 -6.25
CA LYS A 136 13.55 27.54 -5.01
C LYS A 136 14.43 27.41 -3.75
N MET A 137 15.53 26.67 -3.81
CA MET A 137 16.45 26.52 -2.68
C MET A 137 17.19 27.82 -2.35
N GLN A 138 17.54 28.62 -3.37
CA GLN A 138 18.23 29.90 -3.18
C GLN A 138 17.31 30.99 -2.60
N GLN A 139 16.00 30.92 -2.86
CA GLN A 139 15.02 31.89 -2.34
C GLN A 139 14.67 31.70 -0.85
N GLY A 140 15.06 30.57 -0.23
CA GLY A 140 14.77 30.28 1.19
C GLY A 140 15.88 30.66 2.18
N ASN A 141 17.00 31.23 1.71
CA ASN A 141 18.18 31.55 2.54
C ASN A 141 18.34 33.07 2.83
N HIS A 142 17.26 33.84 2.78
CA HIS A 142 17.21 35.24 3.20
C HIS A 142 16.01 35.52 4.09
#